data_AF-A0A5J4RDK6-F1
#
_entry.id   AF-A0A5J4RDK6-F1
#
_cell.length_a   1.000
_cell.length_b   1.000
_cell.length_c   1.000
_cell.angle_alpha   90.00
_cell.angle_beta   90.00
_cell.angle_gamma   90.00
#
_symmetry.space_group_name_H-M   'P 1'
#
loop_
_entity.id
_entity.type
_entity.pdbx_description
1 polymer ?
#
loop_
_entity_poly.entity_id
_entity_poly.type
_entity_poly.pdbx_seq_one_letter_code
_entity_poly.pdbx_strand_id
1 'polypeptide(L)'
;MQLAEKISRYEVLNTYTNFKLGIGIDLTLYMENEDYRNIVNENFDEITVGYHMKHGAMVNSKEELNFGSVDALLDRLGEAGLTVYGHTLAWHQNQNASYLNGLIAPQVIPAPTGENQLENGSFEEGMDNWGSWGNKTTVEISTDEQIEGSKSLKVVINASSNVVYGMQLQSPSIPLITEHHYQISFFIKSDIPGAVRMSFDDGLNPHPLGVVLARK
;
A
#
# COMPACT_ATOMS: atom_id res chain seq x y z
N MET A 1 -0.99 12.78 57.66
CA MET A 1 0.25 12.71 56.85
C MET A 1 0.13 11.50 55.96
N GLN A 2 -0.24 11.69 54.70
CA GLN A 2 -0.40 10.58 53.75
C GLN A 2 1.01 10.21 53.25
N LEU A 3 1.42 8.97 53.47
CA LEU A 3 2.68 8.44 52.95
C LEU A 3 2.55 8.29 51.43
N ALA A 4 2.90 9.33 50.69
CA ALA A 4 3.11 9.21 49.25
C ALA A 4 4.51 8.59 49.01
N GLU A 5 4.54 7.38 48.47
CA GLU A 5 5.73 6.66 48.02
C GLU A 5 6.28 7.34 46.76
N LYS A 6 6.97 8.48 46.92
CA LYS A 6 7.70 9.11 45.82
C LYS A 6 9.07 8.45 45.70
N ILE A 7 9.41 7.91 44.52
CA ILE A 7 10.70 7.26 44.25
C ILE A 7 11.86 8.23 44.51
N SER A 8 11.67 9.52 44.24
CA SER A 8 12.63 10.60 44.53
C SER A 8 13.12 10.66 45.99
N ARG A 9 12.39 10.07 46.94
CA ARG A 9 12.76 10.04 48.37
C ARG A 9 13.70 8.90 48.75
N TYR A 10 13.97 7.97 47.83
CA TYR A 10 14.81 6.80 48.09
C TYR A 10 16.15 6.96 47.36
N GLU A 11 17.07 7.70 47.98
CA GLU A 11 18.44 7.94 47.47
C GLU A 11 19.14 6.65 47.03
N VAL A 12 18.92 5.54 47.75
CA VAL A 12 19.46 4.22 47.40
C VAL A 12 18.94 3.75 46.04
N LEU A 13 17.65 3.89 45.73
CA LEU A 13 17.10 3.48 44.43
C LEU A 13 17.66 4.33 43.29
N ASN A 14 17.85 5.63 43.53
CA ASN A 14 18.39 6.56 42.53
C ASN A 14 19.91 6.38 42.30
N THR A 15 20.64 5.74 43.22
CA THR A 15 22.10 5.56 43.14
C THR A 15 22.51 4.09 42.89
N TYR A 16 21.56 3.15 42.93
CA TYR A 16 21.84 1.72 42.80
C TYR A 16 22.18 1.28 41.37
N THR A 17 21.78 2.07 40.35
CA THR A 17 21.89 1.69 38.94
C THR A 17 21.87 2.90 38.01
N ASN A 18 22.30 2.71 36.77
CA ASN A 18 22.33 3.73 35.72
C ASN A 18 21.37 3.43 34.55
N PHE A 19 20.46 2.44 34.69
CA PHE A 19 19.42 2.25 33.68
C PHE A 19 18.33 3.32 33.83
N LYS A 20 17.77 3.78 32.71
CA LYS A 20 16.61 4.67 32.72
C LYS A 20 15.35 3.91 33.14
N LEU A 21 14.60 4.43 34.09
CA LEU A 21 13.29 3.91 34.43
C LEU A 21 12.23 4.56 33.53
N GLY A 22 11.67 3.76 32.61
CA GLY A 22 10.72 4.25 31.60
C GLY A 22 9.25 3.95 31.93
N ILE A 23 8.32 4.75 31.39
CA ILE A 23 6.87 4.52 31.44
C ILE A 23 6.16 4.75 30.10
N GLY A 24 5.17 3.90 29.80
CA GLY A 24 4.23 4.15 28.71
C GLY A 24 3.14 5.14 29.14
N ILE A 25 2.94 6.20 28.35
CA ILE A 25 1.95 7.25 28.64
C ILE A 25 0.94 7.43 27.53
N ASP A 26 -0.21 7.99 27.89
CA ASP A 26 -1.08 8.68 26.95
C ASP A 26 -0.66 10.15 26.83
N LEU A 27 -0.62 10.66 25.59
CA LEU A 27 -0.16 12.03 25.32
C LEU A 27 -1.14 13.06 25.88
N THR A 28 -2.44 12.87 25.67
CA THR A 28 -3.48 13.80 26.12
C THR A 28 -3.52 13.87 27.64
N LEU A 29 -3.46 12.73 28.33
CA LEU A 29 -3.37 12.71 29.80
C LEU A 29 -2.14 13.45 30.31
N TYR A 30 -0.96 13.26 29.70
CA TYR A 30 0.25 13.96 30.12
C TYR A 30 0.14 15.49 29.91
N MET A 31 -0.44 15.92 28.79
CA MET A 31 -0.57 17.35 28.49
C MET A 31 -1.64 18.04 29.35
N GLU A 32 -2.77 17.38 29.61
CA GLU A 32 -3.96 18.02 30.17
C GLU A 32 -4.18 17.73 31.66
N ASN A 33 -3.65 16.62 32.19
CA ASN A 33 -3.83 16.24 33.59
C ASN A 33 -2.56 16.51 34.41
N GLU A 34 -2.63 17.52 35.29
CA GLU A 34 -1.50 17.94 36.12
C GLU A 34 -1.02 16.85 37.09
N ASP A 35 -1.94 16.14 37.77
CA ASP A 35 -1.58 15.08 38.70
C ASP A 35 -0.88 13.91 38.00
N TYR A 36 -1.41 13.48 36.84
CA TYR A 36 -0.81 12.44 36.01
C TYR A 36 0.60 12.84 35.57
N ARG A 37 0.76 14.06 35.05
CA ARG A 37 2.05 14.60 34.64
C ARG A 37 3.04 14.70 35.79
N ASN A 38 2.61 15.17 36.96
CA ASN A 38 3.48 15.27 38.14
C ASN A 38 3.97 13.88 38.60
N ILE A 39 3.10 12.87 38.58
CA ILE A 39 3.50 11.48 38.87
C ILE A 39 4.55 11.00 37.87
N VAL A 40 4.36 11.24 36.57
CA VAL A 40 5.33 10.87 35.54
C VAL A 40 6.67 11.56 35.78
N ASN A 41 6.65 12.88 35.97
CA ASN A 41 7.86 13.69 36.11
C ASN A 41 8.67 13.36 37.37
N GLU A 42 8.01 12.99 38.46
CA GLU A 42 8.69 12.73 39.73
C GLU A 42 9.30 11.32 39.83
N ASN A 43 8.92 10.39 38.94
CA ASN A 43 9.20 8.96 39.12
C ASN A 43 9.87 8.27 37.93
N PHE A 44 10.02 8.93 36.77
CA PHE A 44 10.55 8.29 35.55
C PHE A 44 11.55 9.19 34.81
N ASP A 45 12.47 8.57 34.07
CA ASP A 45 13.53 9.23 33.29
C ASP A 45 13.21 9.28 31.78
N GLU A 46 12.37 8.36 31.32
CA GLU A 46 12.04 8.17 29.91
C GLU A 46 10.55 7.84 29.74
N ILE A 47 9.94 8.35 28.69
CA ILE A 47 8.56 8.02 28.35
C ILE A 47 8.46 7.35 26.99
N THR A 48 7.40 6.58 26.79
CA THR A 48 6.99 6.05 25.49
C THR A 48 5.52 6.42 25.27
N VAL A 49 5.20 7.01 24.10
CA VAL A 49 3.83 7.42 23.80
C VAL A 49 3.03 6.25 23.22
N GLY A 50 1.84 6.00 23.77
CA GLY A 50 1.02 4.85 23.39
C GLY A 50 0.46 4.89 21.96
N TYR A 51 0.22 6.07 21.37
CA TYR A 51 -0.43 6.19 20.05
C TYR A 51 0.18 7.25 19.14
N HIS A 52 0.37 8.48 19.63
CA HIS A 52 0.64 9.66 18.79
C HIS A 52 1.97 9.65 18.03
N MET A 53 2.87 8.70 18.32
CA MET A 53 4.12 8.50 17.56
C MET A 53 4.09 7.28 16.62
N LYS A 54 2.92 6.66 16.44
CA LYS A 54 2.71 5.57 15.46
C LYS A 54 2.43 6.14 14.08
N HIS A 55 2.76 5.39 13.04
CA HIS A 55 2.57 5.80 11.64
C HIS A 55 1.14 6.33 11.35
N GLY A 56 0.09 5.70 11.88
CA GLY A 56 -1.29 6.12 11.65
C GLY A 56 -1.64 7.49 12.26
N ALA A 57 -0.94 7.90 13.32
CA ALA A 57 -1.10 9.23 13.91
C ALA A 57 -0.20 10.28 13.22
N MET A 58 0.99 9.86 12.78
CA MET A 58 2.00 10.74 12.20
C MET A 58 1.80 11.03 10.72
N VAL A 59 1.23 10.12 9.93
CA VAL A 59 1.12 10.25 8.46
C VAL A 59 -0.35 10.22 8.06
N ASN A 60 -0.83 11.28 7.40
CA ASN A 60 -2.19 11.31 6.88
C ASN A 60 -2.30 10.63 5.48
N SER A 61 -3.50 10.56 4.92
CA SER A 61 -3.73 9.91 3.61
C SER A 61 -3.11 10.64 2.42
N LYS A 62 -2.56 11.85 2.62
CA LYS A 62 -1.94 12.70 1.61
C LYS A 62 -0.42 12.82 1.77
N GLU A 63 0.22 11.92 2.52
CA GLU A 63 1.67 11.95 2.82
C GLU A 63 2.11 13.08 3.78
N GLU A 64 1.19 13.87 4.33
CA GLU A 64 1.57 14.97 5.21
C GLU A 64 1.85 14.45 6.63
N LEU A 65 2.93 14.95 7.22
CA LEU A 65 3.35 14.59 8.57
C LEU A 65 2.69 15.48 9.62
N ASN A 66 2.10 14.88 10.65
CA ASN A 66 1.47 15.57 11.77
C ASN A 66 2.39 15.60 13.00
N PHE A 67 3.26 16.61 13.07
CA PHE A 67 4.18 16.78 14.19
C PHE A 67 3.60 17.58 15.37
N GLY A 68 2.52 18.34 15.19
CA GLY A 68 2.09 19.36 16.15
C GLY A 68 1.92 18.86 17.60
N SER A 69 1.20 17.76 17.80
CA SER A 69 1.00 17.21 19.15
C SER A 69 2.27 16.59 19.75
N VAL A 70 3.11 15.97 18.92
CA VAL A 70 4.36 15.33 19.38
C VAL A 70 5.40 16.39 19.70
N ASP A 71 5.53 17.43 18.89
CA ASP A 71 6.44 18.55 19.15
C ASP A 71 6.07 19.25 20.47
N ALA A 72 4.79 19.55 20.69
CA ALA A 72 4.32 20.14 21.94
C ALA A 72 4.62 19.25 23.17
N LEU A 73 4.53 17.93 23.00
CA LEU A 73 4.91 16.98 24.03
C LEU A 73 6.42 17.02 24.29
N LEU A 74 7.25 17.03 23.24
CA LEU A 74 8.71 17.07 23.36
C LEU A 74 9.19 18.34 24.06
N ASP A 75 8.60 19.49 23.74
CA ASP A 75 8.88 20.75 24.43
C ASP A 75 8.59 20.64 25.93
N ARG A 76 7.42 20.10 26.28
CA ARG A 76 7.00 19.94 27.68
C ARG A 76 7.84 18.93 28.45
N LEU A 77 8.32 17.88 27.80
CA LEU A 77 9.23 16.89 28.40
C LEU A 77 10.63 17.47 28.60
N GLY A 78 11.09 18.31 27.67
CA GLY A 78 12.36 19.03 27.78
C GLY A 78 12.43 19.91 29.03
N GLU A 79 11.34 20.60 29.37
CA GLU A 79 11.22 21.39 30.62
C GLU A 79 11.33 20.53 31.88
N ALA A 80 10.91 19.27 31.82
CA ALA A 80 10.89 18.34 32.94
C ALA A 80 12.15 17.44 33.01
N GLY A 81 13.04 17.52 32.02
CA GLY A 81 14.26 16.69 31.95
C GLY A 81 14.01 15.23 31.57
N LEU A 82 12.82 14.87 31.07
CA LEU A 82 12.53 13.51 30.62
C LEU A 82 12.96 13.31 29.17
N THR A 83 13.31 12.06 28.85
CA THR A 83 13.63 11.62 27.50
C THR A 83 12.48 10.83 26.87
N VAL A 84 12.51 10.64 25.55
CA VAL A 84 11.48 9.87 24.82
C VAL A 84 12.11 8.68 24.12
N TYR A 85 11.52 7.51 24.32
CA TYR A 85 11.74 6.35 23.47
C TYR A 85 10.67 6.31 22.37
N GLY A 86 11.11 6.45 21.11
CA GLY A 86 10.22 6.51 19.96
C GLY A 86 9.48 5.19 19.72
N HIS A 87 8.15 5.26 19.60
CA HIS A 87 7.29 4.11 19.37
C HIS A 87 6.13 4.48 18.42
N THR A 88 6.18 4.16 17.14
CA THR A 88 7.16 3.35 16.40
C THR A 88 7.10 3.70 14.91
N LEU A 89 8.19 3.49 14.18
CA LEU A 89 8.27 3.80 12.75
C LEU A 89 7.44 2.82 11.89
N ALA A 90 7.54 1.53 12.17
CA ALA A 90 6.87 0.48 11.40
C ALA A 90 6.15 -0.49 12.33
N TRP A 91 4.88 -0.77 12.03
CA TRP A 91 4.09 -1.73 12.78
C TRP A 91 2.93 -2.26 11.95
N HIS A 92 2.51 -3.49 12.23
CA HIS A 92 1.39 -4.14 11.53
C HIS A 92 0.01 -3.58 11.96
N GLN A 93 -0.03 -2.82 13.06
CA GLN A 93 -1.24 -2.16 13.57
C GLN A 93 -1.02 -0.65 13.67
N ASN A 94 -2.11 0.12 13.65
CA ASN A 94 -2.07 1.59 13.77
C ASN A 94 -1.12 2.26 12.76
N GLN A 95 -1.10 1.72 11.55
CA GLN A 95 -0.47 2.31 10.38
C GLN A 95 -1.56 2.92 9.48
N ASN A 96 -1.19 3.88 8.62
CA ASN A 96 -2.14 4.45 7.66
C ASN A 96 -2.26 3.54 6.43
N ALA A 97 -3.20 2.60 6.48
CA ALA A 97 -3.30 1.53 5.49
C ALA A 97 -3.66 2.07 4.11
N SER A 98 -4.52 3.08 4.06
CA SER A 98 -4.93 3.73 2.81
C SER A 98 -3.74 4.38 2.12
N TYR A 99 -2.89 5.10 2.86
CA TYR A 99 -1.69 5.72 2.31
C TYR A 99 -0.71 4.66 1.80
N LEU A 100 -0.35 3.67 2.65
CA LEU A 100 0.64 2.65 2.29
C LEU A 100 0.19 1.77 1.12
N ASN A 101 -1.09 1.38 1.08
CA ASN A 101 -1.65 0.64 -0.05
C ASN A 101 -1.69 1.50 -1.33
N GLY A 102 -1.87 2.81 -1.20
CA GLY A 102 -1.81 3.75 -2.33
C GLY A 102 -0.43 3.83 -2.98
N LEU A 103 0.65 3.78 -2.19
CA LEU A 103 2.03 3.84 -2.70
C LEU A 103 2.40 2.63 -3.56
N ILE A 104 1.80 1.47 -3.28
CA ILE A 104 2.03 0.22 -4.03
C ILE A 104 0.88 -0.09 -4.99
N ALA A 105 -0.10 0.80 -5.11
CA ALA A 105 -1.21 0.62 -6.04
C ALA A 105 -0.67 0.66 -7.48
N PRO A 106 -1.27 -0.12 -8.40
CA PRO A 106 -0.94 -0.03 -9.82
C PRO A 106 -1.14 1.40 -10.33
N GLN A 107 -0.16 1.92 -11.07
CA GLN A 107 -0.35 3.15 -11.81
C GLN A 107 -1.39 2.92 -12.91
N VAL A 108 -2.53 3.59 -12.79
CA VAL A 108 -3.56 3.62 -13.84
C VAL A 108 -3.13 4.68 -14.86
N ILE A 109 -2.78 4.23 -16.07
CA ILE A 109 -2.58 5.13 -17.21
C ILE A 109 -3.97 5.33 -17.82
N PRO A 110 -4.54 6.55 -17.80
CA PRO A 110 -5.86 6.78 -18.35
C PRO A 110 -5.88 6.37 -19.82
N ALA A 111 -6.99 5.75 -20.23
CA ALA A 111 -7.20 5.42 -21.64
C ALA A 111 -7.16 6.70 -22.49
N PRO A 112 -6.73 6.60 -23.75
CA PRO A 112 -6.82 7.71 -24.70
C PRO A 112 -8.24 8.26 -24.78
N THR A 113 -8.38 9.56 -25.06
CA THR A 113 -9.69 10.17 -25.31
C THR A 113 -10.33 9.55 -26.56
N GLY A 114 -11.53 8.97 -26.41
CA GLY A 114 -12.29 8.35 -27.49
C GLY A 114 -13.23 7.27 -26.96
N GLU A 115 -14.15 6.81 -27.80
CA GLU A 115 -14.99 5.64 -27.48
C GLU A 115 -14.16 4.37 -27.64
N ASN A 116 -14.18 3.49 -26.62
CA ASN A 116 -13.56 2.18 -26.72
C ASN A 116 -14.32 1.36 -27.77
N GLN A 117 -13.64 1.04 -28.88
CA GLN A 117 -14.23 0.28 -29.98
C GLN A 117 -14.30 -1.23 -29.69
N LEU A 118 -13.63 -1.69 -28.63
CA LEU A 118 -13.62 -3.08 -28.22
C LEU A 118 -14.77 -3.36 -27.24
N GLU A 119 -15.72 -4.18 -27.68
CA GLU A 119 -16.78 -4.69 -26.82
C GLU A 119 -16.21 -5.61 -25.73
N ASN A 120 -16.74 -5.46 -24.51
CA ASN A 120 -16.37 -6.28 -23.33
C ASN A 120 -14.84 -6.38 -23.09
N GLY A 121 -14.09 -5.30 -23.31
CA GLY A 121 -12.65 -5.21 -23.00
C GLY A 121 -12.32 -5.30 -21.51
N SER A 122 -13.30 -5.07 -20.63
CA SER A 122 -13.18 -5.19 -19.17
C SER A 122 -13.46 -6.60 -18.64
N PHE A 123 -13.98 -7.51 -19.48
CA PHE A 123 -14.40 -8.87 -19.11
C PHE A 123 -15.56 -8.92 -18.09
N GLU A 124 -16.29 -7.82 -17.90
CA GLU A 124 -17.43 -7.77 -16.98
C GLU A 124 -18.59 -8.66 -17.44
N GLU A 125 -18.70 -8.87 -18.76
CA GLU A 125 -19.71 -9.69 -19.42
C GLU A 125 -19.19 -11.10 -19.75
N GLY A 126 -18.04 -11.49 -19.20
CA GLY A 126 -17.45 -12.81 -19.43
C GLY A 126 -16.47 -12.83 -20.61
N MET A 127 -16.42 -13.95 -21.32
CA MET A 127 -15.45 -14.21 -22.39
C MET A 127 -16.09 -14.45 -23.76
N ASP A 128 -17.37 -14.14 -23.92
CA ASP A 128 -18.04 -14.36 -25.19
C ASP A 128 -17.31 -13.61 -26.32
N ASN A 129 -17.10 -14.30 -27.45
CA ASN A 129 -16.33 -13.83 -28.62
C ASN A 129 -14.82 -13.59 -28.42
N TRP A 130 -14.27 -13.87 -27.24
CA TRP A 130 -12.82 -13.89 -27.04
C TRP A 130 -12.22 -15.26 -27.38
N GLY A 131 -11.16 -15.25 -28.19
CA GLY A 131 -10.40 -16.45 -28.54
C GLY A 131 -9.14 -16.61 -27.67
N SER A 132 -8.66 -17.83 -27.49
CA SER A 132 -7.36 -18.05 -26.85
C SER A 132 -6.59 -19.22 -27.45
N TRP A 133 -5.30 -19.06 -27.71
CA TRP A 133 -4.44 -20.04 -28.38
C TRP A 133 -3.07 -20.17 -27.72
N GLY A 134 -2.37 -21.26 -28.00
CA GLY A 134 -1.05 -21.54 -27.44
C GLY A 134 -1.07 -22.38 -26.15
N ASN A 135 0.02 -22.29 -25.38
CA ASN A 135 0.39 -23.15 -24.26
C ASN A 135 -0.30 -22.77 -22.93
N LYS A 136 -1.63 -22.74 -22.96
CA LYS A 136 -2.47 -22.44 -21.80
C LYS A 136 -2.97 -23.71 -21.11
N THR A 137 -3.04 -23.66 -19.80
CA THR A 137 -3.71 -24.64 -18.94
C THR A 137 -5.17 -24.23 -18.74
N THR A 138 -5.41 -23.00 -18.30
CA THR A 138 -6.76 -22.43 -18.13
C THR A 138 -6.82 -20.99 -18.62
N VAL A 139 -7.99 -20.59 -19.07
CA VAL A 139 -8.36 -19.18 -19.30
C VAL A 139 -9.75 -18.99 -18.74
N GLU A 140 -9.88 -18.10 -17.76
CA GLU A 140 -11.11 -17.95 -16.98
C GLU A 140 -11.29 -16.52 -16.49
N ILE A 141 -12.53 -16.16 -16.16
CA ILE A 141 -12.84 -14.92 -15.46
C ILE A 141 -12.48 -15.06 -13.98
N SER A 142 -11.81 -14.06 -13.45
CA SER A 142 -11.42 -13.97 -12.04
C SER A 142 -11.96 -12.71 -11.39
N THR A 143 -12.18 -12.78 -10.08
CA THR A 143 -12.49 -11.64 -9.19
C THR A 143 -11.38 -11.42 -8.14
N ASP A 144 -10.27 -12.15 -8.26
CA ASP A 144 -9.17 -12.12 -7.29
C ASP A 144 -8.27 -10.89 -7.47
N GLU A 145 -7.99 -10.53 -8.74
CA GLU A 145 -7.13 -9.40 -9.10
C GLU A 145 -7.74 -8.62 -10.26
N GLN A 146 -8.04 -7.34 -10.05
CA GLN A 146 -8.67 -6.45 -11.02
C GLN A 146 -8.18 -5.01 -10.79
N ILE A 147 -8.14 -4.22 -11.87
CA ILE A 147 -7.73 -2.80 -11.81
C ILE A 147 -8.94 -1.88 -11.96
N GLU A 148 -9.85 -2.23 -12.87
CA GLU A 148 -11.12 -1.54 -13.06
C GLU A 148 -12.26 -2.55 -12.95
N GLY A 149 -13.42 -2.12 -12.48
CA GLY A 149 -14.59 -2.99 -12.33
C GLY A 149 -14.45 -4.04 -11.22
N SER A 150 -15.05 -5.20 -11.45
CA SER A 150 -15.14 -6.31 -10.51
C SER A 150 -14.46 -7.59 -11.00
N LYS A 151 -14.10 -7.67 -12.29
CA LYS A 151 -13.58 -8.87 -12.94
C LYS A 151 -12.31 -8.60 -13.75
N SER A 152 -11.60 -9.67 -14.06
CA SER A 152 -10.47 -9.69 -15.00
C SER A 152 -10.34 -11.05 -15.67
N LEU A 153 -9.50 -11.14 -16.70
CA LEU A 153 -9.12 -12.39 -17.32
C LEU A 153 -7.87 -12.98 -16.65
N LYS A 154 -7.97 -14.22 -16.17
CA LYS A 154 -6.86 -15.00 -15.64
C LYS A 154 -6.44 -16.06 -16.65
N VAL A 155 -5.15 -16.09 -16.96
CA VAL A 155 -4.53 -17.10 -17.83
C VAL A 155 -3.48 -17.86 -17.03
N VAL A 156 -3.62 -19.19 -16.95
CA VAL A 156 -2.59 -20.07 -16.41
C VAL A 156 -1.89 -20.75 -17.57
N ILE A 157 -0.56 -20.65 -17.64
CA ILE A 157 0.26 -21.28 -18.68
C ILE A 157 0.98 -22.51 -18.13
N ASN A 158 1.20 -23.52 -18.99
CA ASN A 158 1.84 -24.78 -18.58
C ASN A 158 3.35 -24.61 -18.32
N ALA A 159 4.02 -23.81 -19.14
CA ALA A 159 5.42 -23.43 -18.96
C ALA A 159 5.65 -22.01 -19.48
N SER A 160 6.46 -21.22 -18.75
CA SER A 160 6.84 -19.89 -19.21
C SER A 160 7.71 -19.95 -20.46
N SER A 161 7.46 -19.01 -21.38
CA SER A 161 8.21 -18.85 -22.61
C SER A 161 8.28 -17.37 -22.95
N ASN A 162 9.41 -16.93 -23.50
CA ASN A 162 9.56 -15.57 -24.03
C ASN A 162 9.05 -15.45 -25.47
N VAL A 163 8.39 -16.50 -25.97
CA VAL A 163 7.82 -16.55 -27.31
C VAL A 163 6.42 -15.98 -27.29
N VAL A 164 6.22 -14.81 -27.89
CA VAL A 164 4.95 -14.05 -27.86
C VAL A 164 3.76 -14.81 -28.46
N TYR A 165 3.96 -15.72 -29.41
CA TYR A 165 2.90 -16.57 -29.97
C TYR A 165 2.64 -17.84 -29.13
N GLY A 166 3.45 -18.06 -28.08
CA GLY A 166 3.32 -19.17 -27.14
C GLY A 166 2.06 -19.06 -26.27
N MET A 167 1.52 -17.85 -26.08
CA MET A 167 0.18 -17.62 -25.53
C MET A 167 -0.45 -16.44 -26.24
N GLN A 168 -1.66 -16.62 -26.76
CA GLN A 168 -2.38 -15.61 -27.54
C GLN A 168 -3.79 -15.44 -27.01
N LEU A 169 -4.17 -14.21 -26.73
CA LEU A 169 -5.55 -13.82 -26.47
C LEU A 169 -6.05 -13.09 -27.71
N GLN A 170 -7.16 -13.53 -28.29
CA GLN A 170 -7.76 -12.92 -29.47
C GLN A 170 -8.98 -12.12 -29.06
N SER A 171 -8.99 -10.82 -29.37
CA SER A 171 -10.16 -9.98 -29.15
C SER A 171 -11.31 -10.36 -30.09
N PRO A 172 -12.55 -10.00 -29.73
CA PRO A 172 -13.62 -9.82 -30.71
C PRO A 172 -13.18 -8.94 -31.89
N SER A 173 -13.85 -9.09 -33.04
CA SER A 173 -13.64 -8.24 -34.20
C SER A 173 -13.98 -6.79 -33.87
N ILE A 174 -13.08 -5.89 -34.22
CA ILE A 174 -13.26 -4.44 -34.08
C ILE A 174 -13.45 -3.89 -35.49
N PRO A 175 -14.53 -3.14 -35.80
CA PRO A 175 -14.69 -2.52 -37.11
C PRO A 175 -13.64 -1.43 -37.32
N LEU A 176 -12.82 -1.59 -38.36
CA LEU A 176 -11.74 -0.64 -38.67
C LEU A 176 -12.09 0.18 -39.90
N ILE A 177 -11.80 1.47 -39.82
CA ILE A 177 -12.00 2.42 -40.90
C ILE A 177 -10.62 2.79 -41.45
N THR A 178 -10.46 2.67 -42.78
CA THR A 178 -9.24 3.08 -43.47
C THR A 178 -8.88 4.53 -43.12
N GLU A 179 -7.58 4.83 -43.08
CA GLU A 179 -7.01 6.15 -42.70
C GLU A 179 -7.25 6.61 -41.25
N HIS A 180 -7.86 5.79 -40.38
CA HIS A 180 -7.94 6.08 -38.94
C HIS A 180 -6.73 5.55 -38.19
N HIS A 181 -6.33 6.27 -37.14
CA HIS A 181 -5.31 5.82 -36.19
C HIS A 181 -5.98 5.26 -34.94
N TYR A 182 -5.56 4.06 -34.53
CA TYR A 182 -6.08 3.38 -33.35
C TYR A 182 -4.97 3.20 -32.32
N GLN A 183 -5.34 3.30 -31.04
CA GLN A 183 -4.46 3.01 -29.92
C GLN A 183 -5.04 1.85 -29.11
N ILE A 184 -4.15 0.92 -28.72
CA ILE A 184 -4.48 -0.20 -27.85
C ILE A 184 -3.79 0.03 -26.51
N SER A 185 -4.55 -0.11 -25.42
CA SER A 185 -4.05 -0.06 -24.05
C SER A 185 -4.73 -1.14 -23.22
N PHE A 186 -3.96 -1.84 -22.41
CA PHE A 186 -4.49 -2.80 -21.44
C PHE A 186 -3.54 -2.91 -20.26
N PHE A 187 -4.09 -3.29 -19.11
CA PHE A 187 -3.30 -3.67 -17.96
C PHE A 187 -2.97 -5.15 -18.00
N ILE A 188 -1.76 -5.49 -17.57
CA ILE A 188 -1.33 -6.88 -17.48
C ILE A 188 -0.36 -7.07 -16.31
N LYS A 189 -0.53 -8.18 -15.61
CA LYS A 189 0.33 -8.63 -14.52
C LYS A 189 0.70 -10.09 -14.76
N SER A 190 1.91 -10.47 -14.37
CA SER A 190 2.34 -11.87 -14.35
C SER A 190 3.12 -12.14 -13.07
N ASP A 191 2.93 -13.33 -12.52
CA ASP A 191 3.63 -13.85 -11.34
C ASP A 191 5.05 -14.35 -11.67
N ILE A 192 5.29 -14.70 -12.93
CA ILE A 192 6.57 -15.14 -13.48
C ILE A 192 6.94 -14.38 -14.76
N PRO A 193 8.23 -14.29 -15.14
CA PRO A 193 8.60 -13.77 -16.46
C PRO A 193 7.98 -14.60 -17.59
N GLY A 194 7.50 -13.93 -18.65
CA GLY A 194 6.92 -14.60 -19.81
C GLY A 194 6.52 -13.63 -20.91
N ALA A 195 5.93 -14.15 -21.99
CA ALA A 195 5.43 -13.34 -23.10
C ALA A 195 4.01 -13.77 -23.48
N VAL A 196 3.18 -12.79 -23.80
CA VAL A 196 1.83 -13.00 -24.34
C VAL A 196 1.61 -12.05 -25.51
N ARG A 197 0.78 -12.48 -26.45
CA ARG A 197 0.31 -11.63 -27.54
C ARG A 197 -1.18 -11.38 -27.38
N MET A 198 -1.56 -10.11 -27.51
CA MET A 198 -2.91 -9.75 -27.90
C MET A 198 -3.02 -9.86 -29.41
N SER A 199 -3.91 -10.72 -29.89
CA SER A 199 -4.22 -10.95 -31.29
C SER A 199 -5.51 -10.24 -31.64
N PHE A 200 -5.56 -9.67 -32.84
CA PHE A 200 -6.77 -9.08 -33.38
C PHE A 200 -7.16 -9.85 -34.64
N ASP A 201 -8.38 -9.59 -35.11
CA ASP A 201 -8.87 -9.99 -36.43
C ASP A 201 -7.82 -9.74 -37.54
N ASP A 202 -7.78 -10.64 -38.53
CA ASP A 202 -6.90 -10.63 -39.71
C ASP A 202 -6.97 -9.33 -40.53
N GLY A 203 -7.95 -8.45 -40.28
CA GLY A 203 -8.03 -7.10 -40.84
C GLY A 203 -6.93 -6.12 -40.39
N LEU A 204 -6.14 -6.43 -39.35
CA LEU A 204 -5.03 -5.59 -38.86
C LEU A 204 -3.66 -6.09 -39.36
N ASN A 205 -3.06 -5.35 -40.29
CA ASN A 205 -1.72 -5.61 -40.84
C ASN A 205 -0.78 -4.42 -40.56
N PRO A 206 0.41 -4.61 -39.96
CA PRO A 206 1.00 -5.88 -39.53
C PRO A 206 0.40 -6.47 -38.25
N HIS A 207 0.38 -7.81 -38.22
CA HIS A 207 -0.07 -8.61 -37.07
C HIS A 207 0.62 -8.20 -35.76
N PRO A 208 -0.05 -8.34 -34.61
CA PRO A 208 -0.01 -7.34 -33.55
C PRO A 208 1.13 -7.42 -32.52
N LEU A 209 1.24 -6.30 -31.79
CA LEU A 209 2.12 -5.98 -30.65
C LEU A 209 2.24 -7.16 -29.67
N GLY A 210 3.38 -7.84 -29.68
CA GLY A 210 3.74 -8.78 -28.62
C GLY A 210 4.26 -8.01 -27.40
N VAL A 211 3.80 -8.36 -26.21
CA VAL A 211 4.29 -7.76 -24.96
C VAL A 211 5.10 -8.81 -24.21
N VAL A 212 6.37 -8.48 -23.95
CA VAL A 212 7.22 -9.27 -23.06
C VAL A 212 7.00 -8.75 -21.64
N LEU A 213 6.57 -9.64 -20.75
CA LEU A 213 6.26 -9.33 -19.37
C LEU A 213 7.48 -9.63 -18.50
N ALA A 214 8.00 -8.60 -17.85
CA ALA A 214 8.90 -8.79 -16.72
C ALA A 214 8.08 -8.98 -15.44
N ARG A 215 8.61 -9.78 -14.52
CA ARG A 215 8.06 -9.91 -13.17
C ARG A 215 8.01 -8.52 -12.51
N LYS A 216 6.86 -8.13 -11.98
CA LYS A 216 6.78 -7.07 -10.96
C LYS A 216 6.93 -7.71 -9.59
#